data_AF-H1KH00-F1
#
_entry.id   AF-H1KH00-F1
#
_cell.length_a   1.000
_cell.length_b   1.000
_cell.length_c   1.000
_cell.angle_alpha   90.00
_cell.angle_beta   90.00
_cell.angle_gamma   90.00
#
_symmetry.space_group_name_H-M   'P 1'
#
loop_
_entity.id
_entity.type
_entity.pdbx_description
1 polymer ?
#
loop_
_entity_poly.entity_id
_entity_poly.type
_entity_poly.pdbx_seq_one_letter_code
_entity_poly.pdbx_strand_id
1 'polypeptide(L)'
;MSGPEEGVNDGADIIYLPRWRPGGHRVGAHRGRDAGGLGTFRDQVSFLRLPDARRIDVRASLRDPFEGVFVRRFEARSPVETYALVDLSASMRFRGRADRRELAAGFCTTLARSATRIGDGFGLIACDDTLRDDLTLPATRHRAAA
;
A
#
# COMPACT_ATOMS: atom_id res chain seq x y z
N MET A 1 -27.03 -4.22 -36.83
CA MET A 1 -25.61 -4.54 -37.02
C MET A 1 -24.86 -3.89 -35.89
N SER A 2 -24.83 -4.58 -34.75
CA SER A 2 -24.15 -4.13 -33.54
C SER A 2 -22.64 -4.27 -33.78
N GLY A 3 -21.90 -3.17 -33.65
CA GLY A 3 -20.43 -3.19 -33.71
C GLY A 3 -19.87 -4.05 -32.59
N PRO A 4 -18.64 -4.58 -32.73
CA PRO A 4 -18.02 -5.31 -31.63
C PRO A 4 -17.79 -4.30 -30.50
N GLU A 5 -18.34 -4.60 -29.33
CA GLU A 5 -17.92 -3.94 -28.09
C GLU A 5 -16.42 -4.23 -27.94
N GLU A 6 -15.59 -3.21 -28.18
CA GLU A 6 -14.21 -3.22 -27.76
C GLU A 6 -14.22 -3.42 -26.25
N GLY A 7 -14.00 -4.66 -25.83
CA GLY A 7 -13.77 -4.99 -24.43
C GLY A 7 -12.64 -4.10 -23.96
N VAL A 8 -12.99 -3.12 -23.11
CA VAL A 8 -12.04 -2.43 -22.25
C VAL A 8 -11.20 -3.53 -21.64
N ASN A 9 -9.94 -3.62 -22.06
CA ASN A 9 -8.99 -4.51 -21.43
C ASN A 9 -9.00 -4.10 -19.95
N ASP A 10 -9.59 -4.94 -19.11
CA ASP A 10 -9.64 -4.73 -17.67
C ASP A 10 -8.19 -4.81 -17.20
N GLY A 11 -7.54 -3.64 -17.24
CA GLY A 11 -6.09 -3.53 -17.28
C GLY A 11 -5.51 -4.28 -16.10
N ALA A 12 -4.54 -5.15 -16.38
CA ALA A 12 -3.87 -5.94 -15.36
C ALA A 12 -3.46 -5.06 -14.17
N ASP A 13 -3.78 -5.51 -12.95
CA ASP A 13 -3.46 -4.76 -11.74
C ASP A 13 -1.94 -4.54 -11.64
N ILE A 14 -1.55 -3.33 -11.23
CA ILE A 14 -0.15 -3.03 -10.92
C ILE A 14 0.12 -3.49 -9.49
N ILE A 15 0.91 -4.55 -9.38
CA ILE A 15 1.35 -5.09 -8.09
C ILE A 15 2.65 -4.39 -7.68
N TYR A 16 2.67 -3.81 -6.47
CA TYR A 16 3.85 -3.21 -5.88
C TYR A 16 4.06 -3.68 -4.44
N LEU A 17 5.33 -3.75 -4.05
CA LEU A 17 5.77 -4.19 -2.73
C LEU A 17 6.75 -3.15 -2.17
N PRO A 18 6.34 -2.34 -1.19
CA PRO A 18 7.25 -1.47 -0.47
C PRO A 18 8.40 -2.26 0.13
N ARG A 19 9.64 -1.79 -0.05
CA ARG A 19 10.83 -2.42 0.53
C ARG A 19 11.00 -2.13 2.03
N TRP A 20 10.16 -1.25 2.58
CA TRP A 20 10.13 -0.89 3.99
C TRP A 20 8.82 -1.34 4.63
N ARG A 21 8.78 -1.33 5.97
CA ARG A 21 7.59 -1.65 6.74
C ARG A 21 6.85 -0.36 7.11
N PRO A 22 5.67 -0.06 6.53
CA PRO A 22 4.89 1.12 6.91
C PRO A 22 4.42 1.03 8.37
N GLY A 23 4.38 2.16 9.06
CA GLY A 23 3.72 2.25 10.37
C GLY A 23 2.32 2.79 10.22
N GLY A 24 1.53 2.73 11.29
CA GLY A 24 0.26 3.43 11.37
C GLY A 24 -0.86 2.61 11.98
N HIS A 25 -1.90 3.32 12.40
CA HIS A 25 -3.02 2.78 13.17
C HIS A 25 -4.13 2.19 12.30
N ARG A 26 -4.06 2.34 10.97
CA ARG A 26 -5.03 1.76 10.03
C ARG A 26 -4.57 0.39 9.56
N VAL A 27 -5.54 -0.49 9.33
CA VAL A 27 -5.31 -1.78 8.70
C VAL A 27 -5.09 -1.55 7.20
N GLY A 28 -4.16 -2.30 6.59
CA GLY A 28 -3.92 -2.24 5.16
C GLY A 28 -3.33 -3.53 4.61
N ALA A 29 -2.81 -3.47 3.39
CA ALA A 29 -2.32 -4.66 2.68
C ALA A 29 -0.86 -5.04 3.02
N HIS A 30 -0.04 -4.09 3.46
CA HIS A 30 1.41 -4.28 3.60
C HIS A 30 1.83 -4.66 5.00
N ARG A 31 2.96 -5.39 5.11
CA ARG A 31 3.54 -5.75 6.40
C ARG A 31 3.98 -4.51 7.18
N GLY A 32 3.29 -4.25 8.29
CA GLY A 32 3.54 -3.10 9.13
C GLY A 32 4.82 -3.21 9.96
N ARG A 33 5.32 -2.05 10.41
CA ARG A 33 6.44 -1.95 11.37
C ARG A 33 5.98 -2.36 12.76
N ASP A 34 4.76 -1.99 13.09
CA ASP A 34 4.17 -2.21 14.41
C ASP A 34 3.76 -3.67 14.59
N ALA A 35 3.78 -4.12 15.84
CA ALA A 35 3.22 -5.40 16.18
C ALA A 35 1.84 -5.17 16.80
N GLY A 36 0.85 -5.95 16.37
CA GLY A 36 -0.52 -5.74 16.77
C GLY A 36 -1.51 -6.50 15.89
N GLY A 37 -2.79 -6.42 16.25
CA GLY A 37 -3.87 -7.09 15.53
C GLY A 37 -3.97 -8.61 15.72
N LEU A 38 -4.84 -9.23 14.93
CA LEU A 38 -5.08 -10.67 14.88
C LEU A 38 -4.37 -11.32 13.68
N GLY A 39 -3.32 -10.67 13.19
CA GLY A 39 -2.66 -11.00 11.92
C GLY A 39 -1.76 -12.24 12.01
N THR A 40 -0.76 -12.27 11.12
CA THR A 40 0.23 -13.35 11.06
C THR A 40 1.14 -13.30 12.29
N PHE A 41 1.50 -14.45 12.86
CA PHE A 41 2.48 -14.49 13.96
C PHE A 41 3.81 -13.85 13.53
N ARG A 42 4.37 -13.00 14.37
CA ARG A 42 5.64 -12.30 14.13
C ARG A 42 6.77 -12.90 14.96
N ASP A 43 6.65 -12.77 16.27
CA ASP A 43 7.66 -13.17 17.25
C ASP A 43 7.02 -13.36 18.64
N GLN A 44 7.83 -13.80 19.59
CA GLN A 44 7.49 -13.82 21.01
C GLN A 44 8.33 -12.77 21.74
N VAL A 45 7.74 -12.10 22.73
CA VAL A 45 8.47 -11.19 23.63
C VAL A 45 8.11 -11.50 25.07
N SER A 46 8.97 -11.11 26.00
CA SER A 46 8.63 -11.17 27.43
C SER A 46 7.35 -10.37 27.73
N PHE A 47 6.50 -10.91 28.59
CA PHE A 47 5.32 -10.24 29.13
C PHE A 47 5.65 -8.88 29.76
N LEU A 48 6.81 -8.76 30.40
CA LEU A 48 7.26 -7.50 31.00
C LEU A 48 7.47 -6.39 29.96
N ARG A 49 7.80 -6.75 28.71
CA ARG A 49 7.98 -5.80 27.61
C ARG A 49 6.66 -5.46 26.92
N LEU A 50 5.71 -6.40 26.89
CA LEU A 50 4.38 -6.22 26.32
C LEU A 50 3.34 -6.93 27.19
N PRO A 51 2.75 -6.25 28.18
CA PRO A 51 1.87 -6.87 29.18
C PRO A 51 0.46 -7.07 28.62
N ASP A 52 0.30 -7.96 27.64
CA ASP A 52 -0.99 -8.36 27.06
C ASP A 52 -1.31 -9.82 27.43
N ALA A 53 -2.04 -10.01 28.53
CA ALA A 53 -2.36 -11.33 29.07
C ALA A 53 -3.17 -12.21 28.09
N ARG A 54 -3.93 -11.60 27.17
CA ARG A 54 -4.74 -12.31 26.16
C ARG A 54 -3.88 -13.05 25.13
N ARG A 55 -2.58 -12.75 25.09
CA ARG A 55 -1.64 -13.26 24.09
C ARG A 55 -0.51 -14.09 24.69
N ILE A 56 -0.64 -14.52 25.95
CA ILE A 56 0.35 -15.39 26.59
C ILE A 56 0.54 -16.66 25.76
N ASP A 57 1.80 -16.94 25.41
CA ASP A 57 2.20 -18.21 24.82
C ASP A 57 2.48 -19.22 25.92
N VAL A 58 1.46 -19.99 26.29
CA VAL A 58 1.57 -21.00 27.36
C VAL A 58 2.67 -22.02 27.02
N ARG A 59 2.80 -22.42 25.76
CA ARG A 59 3.77 -23.44 25.35
C ARG A 59 5.20 -22.92 25.42
N ALA A 60 5.45 -21.68 25.01
CA ALA A 60 6.76 -21.06 25.13
C ALA A 60 7.13 -20.82 26.60
N SER A 61 6.18 -20.32 27.40
CA SER A 61 6.39 -20.04 28.82
C SER A 61 6.68 -21.31 29.63
N LEU A 62 5.95 -22.40 29.39
CA LEU A 62 6.19 -23.69 30.08
C LEU A 62 7.52 -24.36 29.71
N ARG A 63 8.14 -23.95 28.60
CA ARG A 63 9.42 -24.51 28.14
C ARG A 63 10.61 -23.66 28.52
N ASP A 64 10.39 -22.49 29.10
CA ASP A 64 11.45 -21.62 29.51
C ASP A 64 12.03 -22.09 30.85
N PRO A 65 13.33 -22.41 30.93
CA PRO A 65 13.97 -22.88 32.16
C PRO A 65 14.10 -21.79 33.23
N PHE A 66 13.87 -20.52 32.88
CA PHE A 66 13.90 -19.38 33.79
C PHE A 66 12.51 -18.91 34.20
N GLU A 67 11.47 -19.71 33.91
CA GLU A 67 10.07 -19.44 34.28
C GLU A 67 9.53 -18.10 33.71
N GLY A 68 10.10 -17.64 32.60
CA GLY A 68 9.68 -16.45 31.91
C GLY A 68 8.30 -16.59 31.27
N VAL A 69 7.47 -15.55 31.39
CA VAL A 69 6.19 -15.47 30.70
C VAL A 69 6.39 -14.78 29.35
N PHE A 70 6.01 -15.47 28.27
CA PHE A 70 6.12 -14.96 26.90
C PHE A 70 4.76 -14.64 26.30
N VAL A 71 4.74 -13.61 25.45
CA VAL A 71 3.54 -13.12 24.78
C VAL A 71 3.78 -13.17 23.27
N ARG A 72 2.81 -13.72 22.54
CA ARG A 72 2.81 -13.76 21.07
C ARG A 72 2.55 -12.37 20.52
N ARG A 73 3.39 -11.92 19.62
CA ARG A 73 3.18 -10.73 18.82
C ARG A 73 2.81 -11.13 17.41
N PHE A 74 1.92 -10.34 16.82
CA PHE A 74 1.44 -10.54 15.46
C PHE A 74 1.87 -9.36 14.60
N GLU A 75 2.10 -9.60 13.32
CA GLU A 75 2.33 -8.55 12.33
C GLU A 75 1.05 -7.72 12.20
N ALA A 76 1.14 -6.42 12.50
CA ALA A 76 0.12 -5.49 12.04
C ALA A 76 0.30 -5.32 10.53
N ARG A 77 -0.79 -5.10 9.81
CA ARG A 77 -0.72 -4.67 8.40
C ARG A 77 -1.14 -3.22 8.30
N SER A 78 -0.42 -2.44 7.51
CA SER A 78 -0.62 -1.00 7.39
C SER A 78 -0.71 -0.61 5.92
N PRO A 79 -1.54 0.37 5.57
CA PRO A 79 -1.62 0.85 4.20
C PRO A 79 -0.47 1.84 3.92
N VAL A 80 -0.21 2.10 2.64
CA VAL A 80 0.73 3.14 2.19
C VAL A 80 0.00 4.25 1.43
N GLU A 81 0.74 5.31 1.11
CA GLU A 81 0.33 6.34 0.15
C GLU A 81 1.31 6.31 -1.02
N THR A 82 0.75 6.14 -2.21
CA THR A 82 1.48 6.07 -3.46
C THR A 82 1.26 7.38 -4.19
N TYR A 83 2.34 8.05 -4.58
CA TYR A 83 2.27 9.26 -5.39
C TYR A 83 2.90 9.00 -6.77
N ALA A 84 2.19 9.39 -7.83
CA ALA A 84 2.77 9.48 -9.17
C ALA A 84 3.29 10.90 -9.41
N LEU A 85 4.59 11.05 -9.66
CA LEU A 85 5.16 12.31 -10.15
C LEU A 85 5.20 12.25 -11.68
N VAL A 86 4.41 13.09 -12.35
CA VAL A 86 4.20 13.05 -13.80
C VAL A 86 4.89 14.23 -14.46
N ASP A 87 5.88 13.93 -15.30
CA ASP A 87 6.53 14.93 -16.16
C ASP A 87 5.58 15.41 -17.26
N LEU A 88 5.51 16.74 -17.46
CA LEU A 88 4.75 17.43 -18.49
C LEU A 88 5.64 18.26 -19.44
N SER A 89 6.96 18.10 -19.34
CA SER A 89 7.97 18.77 -20.15
C SER A 89 7.70 18.68 -21.65
N ALA A 90 8.37 19.53 -22.43
CA ALA A 90 8.25 19.50 -23.89
C ALA A 90 8.56 18.11 -24.49
N SER A 91 9.45 17.33 -23.86
CA SER A 91 9.76 15.97 -24.29
C SER A 91 8.50 15.09 -24.31
N MET A 92 7.60 15.25 -23.34
CA MET A 92 6.36 14.48 -23.24
C MET A 92 5.34 14.78 -24.35
N ARG A 93 5.55 15.83 -25.17
CA ARG A 93 4.69 16.18 -26.32
C ARG A 93 5.04 15.42 -27.60
N PHE A 94 6.23 14.82 -27.67
CA PHE A 94 6.65 14.09 -28.86
C PHE A 94 5.78 12.84 -29.07
N ARG A 95 5.21 12.71 -30.27
CA ARG A 95 4.41 11.57 -30.71
C ARG A 95 5.26 10.71 -31.64
N GLY A 96 5.82 9.64 -31.09
CA GLY A 96 6.53 8.61 -31.85
C GLY A 96 5.62 7.41 -32.08
N ARG A 97 6.07 6.24 -31.65
CA ARG A 97 5.28 5.00 -31.69
C ARG A 97 4.04 5.02 -30.76
N ALA A 98 4.03 5.87 -29.75
CA ALA A 98 2.91 6.08 -28.84
C ALA A 98 2.92 7.53 -28.31
N ASP A 99 1.77 7.99 -27.82
CA ASP A 99 1.66 9.25 -27.08
C ASP A 99 2.06 9.01 -25.62
N ARG A 100 3.19 9.61 -25.20
CA ARG A 100 3.73 9.44 -23.84
C ARG A 100 2.78 9.95 -22.76
N ARG A 101 1.96 10.96 -23.06
CA ARG A 101 0.97 11.50 -22.11
C ARG A 101 -0.17 10.53 -21.92
N GLU A 102 -0.62 9.90 -23.00
CA GLU A 102 -1.67 8.88 -22.93
C GLU A 102 -1.19 7.65 -22.16
N LEU A 103 0.06 7.21 -22.40
CA LEU A 103 0.66 6.12 -21.63
C LEU A 103 0.81 6.47 -20.13
N ALA A 104 1.26 7.69 -19.82
CA ALA A 104 1.36 8.15 -18.43
C ALA A 104 -0.02 8.21 -17.75
N ALA A 105 -1.05 8.70 -18.46
CA ALA A 105 -2.41 8.75 -17.96
C ALA A 105 -2.99 7.35 -17.74
N GLY A 106 -2.76 6.42 -18.67
CA GLY A 106 -3.15 5.02 -18.53
C GLY A 106 -2.46 4.36 -17.34
N PHE A 107 -1.15 4.54 -17.21
CA PHE A 107 -0.38 4.03 -16.07
C PHE A 107 -0.91 4.59 -14.73
N CYS A 108 -1.10 5.90 -14.63
CA CYS A 108 -1.62 6.53 -13.41
C CYS A 108 -3.03 6.04 -13.08
N THR A 109 -3.89 5.86 -14.09
CA THR A 109 -5.25 5.34 -13.91
C THR A 109 -5.24 3.92 -13.37
N THR A 110 -4.41 3.04 -13.96
CA THR A 110 -4.27 1.66 -13.48
C THR A 110 -3.67 1.62 -12.09
N LEU A 111 -2.64 2.43 -11.81
CA LEU A 111 -2.00 2.48 -10.49
C LEU A 111 -2.95 3.01 -9.40
N ALA A 112 -3.75 4.02 -9.72
CA ALA A 112 -4.76 4.56 -8.81
C ALA A 112 -5.80 3.48 -8.45
N ARG A 113 -6.30 2.75 -9.45
CA ARG A 113 -7.24 1.64 -9.25
C ARG A 113 -6.63 0.53 -8.41
N SER A 114 -5.43 0.05 -8.76
CA SER A 114 -4.77 -1.03 -8.02
C SER A 114 -4.44 -0.64 -6.58
N ALA A 115 -3.95 0.58 -6.34
CA ALA A 115 -3.65 1.08 -4.99
C ALA A 115 -4.92 1.19 -4.13
N THR A 116 -5.95 1.86 -4.65
CA THR A 116 -7.19 2.07 -3.88
C THR A 116 -7.96 0.77 -3.63
N ARG A 117 -7.87 -0.22 -4.53
CA ARG A 117 -8.45 -1.56 -4.36
C ARG A 117 -7.90 -2.28 -3.13
N ILE A 118 -6.62 -2.07 -2.79
CA ILE A 118 -5.97 -2.70 -1.62
C ILE A 118 -5.97 -1.80 -0.37
N GLY A 119 -6.71 -0.68 -0.39
CA GLY A 119 -6.82 0.26 0.73
C GLY A 119 -5.69 1.28 0.83
N ASP A 120 -4.76 1.28 -0.13
CA ASP A 120 -3.72 2.30 -0.20
C ASP A 120 -4.27 3.62 -0.74
N GLY A 121 -3.57 4.71 -0.41
CA GLY A 121 -3.86 6.03 -0.95
C GLY A 121 -3.14 6.22 -2.28
N PHE A 122 -3.78 6.90 -3.23
CA PHE A 122 -3.15 7.32 -4.46
C PHE A 122 -3.28 8.82 -4.65
N GLY A 123 -2.15 9.49 -4.88
CA GLY A 123 -2.07 10.90 -5.25
C GLY A 123 -1.24 11.09 -6.52
N LEU A 124 -1.33 12.28 -7.10
CA LEU A 124 -0.61 12.61 -8.33
C LEU A 124 -0.07 14.03 -8.21
N ILE A 125 1.18 14.22 -8.61
CA ILE A 125 1.82 15.53 -8.69
C ILE A 125 2.30 15.68 -10.13
N ALA A 126 1.89 16.73 -10.80
CA ALA A 126 2.33 17.02 -12.16
C ALA A 126 3.38 18.13 -12.15
N CYS A 127 4.41 18.01 -12.99
CA CYS A 127 5.49 19.00 -13.06
C CYS A 127 6.01 19.18 -14.49
N ASP A 128 6.37 20.41 -14.83
CA ASP A 128 7.27 20.73 -15.95
C ASP A 128 8.45 21.55 -15.42
N ASP A 129 8.65 22.79 -15.89
CA ASP A 129 9.61 23.71 -15.29
C ASP A 129 9.18 24.14 -13.86
N THR A 130 7.89 24.00 -13.54
CA THR A 130 7.34 24.19 -12.20
C THR A 130 6.40 23.06 -11.80
N LEU A 131 6.02 23.00 -10.52
CA LEU A 131 4.87 22.20 -10.12
C LEU A 131 3.58 22.78 -10.73
N ARG A 132 2.67 21.89 -11.13
CA ARG A 132 1.36 22.22 -11.68
C ARG A 132 0.30 21.87 -10.65
N ASP A 133 0.00 22.83 -9.76
CA ASP A 133 -0.97 22.64 -8.68
C ASP A 133 -2.39 22.36 -9.22
N ASP A 134 -2.72 22.90 -10.40
CA ASP A 134 -3.97 22.67 -11.12
C ASP A 134 -4.12 21.23 -11.63
N LEU A 135 -3.01 20.49 -11.73
CA LEU A 135 -2.96 19.10 -12.16
C LEU A 135 -2.42 18.18 -11.06
N THR A 136 -2.47 18.64 -9.80
CA THR A 136 -2.03 17.87 -8.63
C THR A 136 -3.24 17.41 -7.83
N LEU A 137 -3.26 16.12 -7.49
CA LEU A 137 -4.31 15.47 -6.70
C LEU A 137 -3.71 14.97 -5.38
N PRO A 138 -4.29 15.33 -4.23
CA PRO A 138 -3.85 14.77 -2.96
C PRO A 138 -4.13 13.26 -2.93
N ALA A 139 -3.38 12.53 -2.09
CA ALA A 139 -3.65 11.11 -1.91
C ALA A 139 -5.07 10.87 -1.40
N THR A 140 -5.86 10.12 -2.16
CA THR A 140 -7.22 9.70 -1.77
C THR A 140 -7.31 8.18 -1.72
N ARG A 141 -8.27 7.69 -0.93
CA ARG A 141 -8.50 6.26 -0.66
C ARG A 141 -9.95 5.91 -0.95
N HIS A 142 -10.20 4.66 -1.33
CA HIS A 142 -11.56 4.15 -1.40
C HIS A 142 -12.14 3.97 0.01
N ARG A 143 -13.25 4.63 0.33
CA ARG A 143 -13.84 4.62 1.69
C ARG A 143 -14.29 3.22 2.15
N ALA A 144 -14.65 2.32 1.23
CA ALA A 144 -15.11 0.98 1.60
C ALA A 144 -13.96 -0.02 1.86
N ALA A 145 -12.70 0.38 1.63
CA ALA A 145 -11.52 -0.44 1.90
C ALA A 145 -10.87 -0.12 3.27
N ALA A 146 -11.52 0.72 4.09
CA ALA A 146 -11.05 1.19 5.39
C ALA A 146 -11.80 0.54 6.55
#